data_AF-A0A8E4PWS9-F1
#
_entry.id   AF-A0A8E4PWS9-F1
#
_cell.length_a   1.000
_cell.length_b   1.000
_cell.length_c   1.000
_cell.angle_alpha   90.00
_cell.angle_beta   90.00
_cell.angle_gamma   90.00
#
_symmetry.space_group_name_H-M   'P 1'
#
loop_
_entity.id
_entity.type
_entity.pdbx_description
1 polymer ?
#
loop_
_entity_poly.entity_id
_entity_poly.type
_entity_poly.pdbx_seq_one_letter_code
_entity_poly.pdbx_strand_id
1 'polypeptide(L)'
;GIDKRTIEKFEKEAQEMGKGSFKYAWVLDKLKAERERGITIDIALWKFETAKFYVTIIDAPGHRDFIKNMITGTSQADCAVLIVAAGTGEFEAGISKNGQTREHALLAFTLGVKQLIVGVNKMDSTEPPFSEPRFEEIKKEVSSYIKKIGYNPAAV
;
A
#
# COMPACT_ATOMS: atom_id res chain seq x y z
N GLY A 1 17.70 -11.09 -2.66
CA GLY A 1 16.34 -11.25 -3.23
C GLY A 1 15.71 -12.52 -2.71
N ILE A 2 14.39 -12.70 -2.90
CA ILE A 2 13.68 -13.92 -2.48
C ILE A 2 13.94 -15.03 -3.49
N ASP A 3 14.27 -16.22 -3.02
CA ASP A 3 14.54 -17.37 -3.89
C ASP A 3 13.27 -17.83 -4.62
N LYS A 4 13.41 -18.17 -5.91
CA LYS A 4 12.27 -18.57 -6.77
C LYS A 4 11.51 -19.76 -6.19
N ARG A 5 12.22 -20.72 -5.59
CA ARG A 5 11.61 -21.90 -4.94
C ARG A 5 10.71 -21.52 -3.77
N THR A 6 11.04 -20.44 -3.06
CA THR A 6 10.24 -19.94 -1.95
C THR A 6 8.95 -19.32 -2.47
N ILE A 7 9.01 -18.57 -3.58
CA ILE A 7 7.84 -17.98 -4.23
C ILE A 7 6.91 -19.08 -4.77
N GLU A 8 7.47 -20.09 -5.44
CA GLU A 8 6.70 -21.24 -5.96
C GLU A 8 6.00 -22.02 -4.83
N LYS A 9 6.67 -22.18 -3.68
CA LYS A 9 6.06 -22.78 -2.49
C LYS A 9 4.87 -21.97 -2.00
N PHE A 10 5.01 -20.64 -1.87
CA PHE A 10 3.91 -19.77 -1.44
C PHE A 10 2.78 -19.72 -2.46
N GLU A 11 3.07 -19.77 -3.76
CA GLU A 11 2.05 -19.85 -4.81
C GLU A 11 1.21 -21.12 -4.66
N LYS A 12 1.84 -22.27 -4.41
CA LYS A 12 1.14 -23.53 -4.19
C LYS A 12 0.28 -23.50 -2.92
N GLU A 13 0.83 -23.06 -1.79
CA GLU A 13 0.08 -22.97 -0.53
C GLU A 13 -1.09 -21.96 -0.62
N ALA A 14 -0.89 -20.83 -1.30
CA ALA A 14 -1.93 -19.83 -1.53
C ALA A 14 -3.05 -20.36 -2.44
N GLN A 15 -2.70 -21.15 -3.46
CA GLN A 15 -3.66 -21.79 -4.35
C GLN A 15 -4.48 -22.87 -3.62
N GLU A 16 -3.85 -23.68 -2.75
CA GLU A 16 -4.53 -24.67 -1.90
C GLU A 16 -5.54 -24.02 -0.94
N MET A 17 -5.28 -22.79 -0.50
CA MET A 17 -6.20 -21.99 0.35
C MET A 17 -7.22 -21.16 -0.46
N GLY A 18 -7.31 -21.34 -1.78
CA GLY A 18 -8.25 -20.59 -2.64
C GLY A 18 -7.89 -19.11 -2.84
N LYS A 19 -6.67 -18.71 -2.48
CA LYS A 19 -6.15 -17.34 -2.52
C LYS A 19 -4.95 -17.20 -3.45
N GLY A 20 -4.98 -17.84 -4.62
CA GLY A 20 -3.83 -17.89 -5.54
C GLY A 20 -3.25 -16.52 -5.94
N SER A 21 -4.07 -15.45 -5.92
CA SER A 21 -3.62 -14.07 -6.19
C SER A 21 -2.77 -13.45 -5.07
N PHE A 22 -2.72 -14.05 -3.88
CA PHE A 22 -2.02 -13.52 -2.69
C PHE A 22 -0.56 -13.99 -2.56
N LYS A 23 -0.02 -14.69 -3.57
CA LYS A 23 1.34 -15.29 -3.50
C LYS A 23 2.44 -14.30 -3.11
N TYR A 24 2.32 -13.03 -3.51
CA TYR A 24 3.28 -11.99 -3.18
C TYR A 24 3.03 -11.36 -1.80
N ALA A 25 1.79 -11.32 -1.32
CA ALA A 25 1.46 -10.81 0.02
C ALA A 25 2.05 -11.72 1.11
N TRP A 26 2.07 -13.03 0.88
CA TRP A 26 2.55 -14.03 1.85
C TRP A 26 4.07 -14.00 2.12
N VAL A 27 4.81 -13.26 1.29
CA VAL A 27 6.20 -12.92 1.55
C VAL A 27 6.32 -12.05 2.81
N LEU A 28 5.37 -11.14 3.02
CA LEU A 28 5.34 -10.20 4.13
C LEU A 28 4.43 -10.71 5.26
N ASP A 29 3.28 -11.31 4.93
CA ASP A 29 2.35 -11.90 5.89
C ASP A 29 2.88 -13.24 6.44
N LYS A 30 3.47 -13.18 7.63
CA LYS A 30 4.07 -14.34 8.31
C LYS A 30 3.10 -15.05 9.24
N LEU A 31 2.06 -14.36 9.74
CA LEU A 31 1.13 -14.96 10.69
C LEU A 31 0.08 -15.81 9.96
N LYS A 32 -0.25 -16.98 10.51
CA LYS A 32 -1.31 -17.84 9.97
C LYS A 32 -2.65 -17.11 9.87
N ALA A 33 -2.97 -16.30 10.88
CA ALA A 33 -4.18 -15.49 10.92
C ALA A 33 -4.25 -14.42 9.81
N GLU A 34 -3.11 -13.85 9.40
CA GLU A 34 -3.04 -12.89 8.29
C GLU A 34 -3.35 -13.59 6.96
N ARG A 35 -2.76 -14.76 6.74
CA ARG A 35 -3.00 -15.58 5.54
C ARG A 35 -4.45 -16.05 5.44
N GLU A 36 -5.03 -16.49 6.55
CA GLU A 36 -6.44 -16.92 6.62
C GLU A 36 -7.41 -15.77 6.38
N ARG A 37 -7.15 -14.59 6.95
CA ARG A 37 -8.05 -13.42 6.80
C ARG A 37 -7.78 -12.60 5.54
N GLY A 38 -6.59 -12.70 4.96
CA GLY A 38 -6.17 -11.89 3.81
C GLY A 38 -5.97 -10.42 4.14
N ILE A 39 -5.67 -10.11 5.41
CA ILE A 39 -5.35 -8.76 5.89
C ILE A 39 -4.09 -8.85 6.73
N THR A 40 -3.18 -7.89 6.55
CA THR A 40 -2.03 -7.70 7.43
C THR A 40 -2.51 -7.23 8.80
N ILE A 41 -1.95 -7.81 9.86
CA ILE A 41 -2.33 -7.56 11.25
C ILE A 41 -1.13 -6.94 11.99
N ASP A 42 0.04 -7.53 11.82
CA ASP A 42 1.28 -7.09 12.45
C ASP A 42 2.20 -6.41 11.42
N ILE A 43 3.13 -5.60 11.91
CA ILE A 43 4.07 -4.88 11.05
C ILE A 43 5.14 -5.86 10.56
N ALA A 44 5.31 -5.97 9.25
CA ALA A 44 6.42 -6.71 8.68
C ALA A 44 7.57 -5.77 8.29
N LEU A 45 8.78 -6.08 8.74
CA LEU A 45 9.98 -5.38 8.33
C LEU A 45 10.75 -6.23 7.32
N TRP A 46 11.07 -5.64 6.18
CA TRP A 46 11.90 -6.27 5.15
C TRP A 46 13.03 -5.35 4.73
N LYS A 47 14.27 -5.87 4.72
CA LYS A 47 15.45 -5.07 4.43
C LYS A 47 16.05 -5.49 3.10
N PHE A 48 16.43 -4.52 2.29
CA PHE A 48 17.18 -4.75 1.06
C PHE A 48 18.12 -3.59 0.76
N GLU A 49 19.10 -3.86 -0.09
CA GLU A 49 20.13 -2.91 -0.46
C GLU A 49 20.00 -2.59 -1.94
N THR A 50 20.11 -1.31 -2.26
CA THR A 50 20.29 -0.81 -3.62
C THR A 50 21.74 -0.37 -3.79
N ALA A 51 22.15 -0.02 -5.01
CA ALA A 51 23.50 0.50 -5.25
C ALA A 51 23.84 1.77 -4.44
N LYS A 52 22.84 2.49 -3.92
CA LYS A 52 23.01 3.79 -3.24
C LYS A 52 22.49 3.83 -1.81
N PHE A 53 21.50 3.00 -1.46
CA PHE A 53 20.78 3.09 -0.20
C PHE A 53 20.50 1.72 0.41
N TYR A 54 20.54 1.65 1.74
CA TYR A 54 19.97 0.57 2.54
C TYR A 54 18.51 0.92 2.83
N VAL A 55 17.58 0.08 2.35
CA VAL A 55 16.15 0.35 2.43
C VAL A 55 15.49 -0.67 3.36
N THR A 56 14.68 -0.17 4.30
CA THR A 56 13.78 -1.00 5.11
C THR A 56 12.34 -0.71 4.67
N ILE A 57 11.68 -1.73 4.12
CA ILE A 57 10.24 -1.71 3.87
C ILE A 57 9.53 -2.03 5.18
N ILE A 58 8.56 -1.20 5.50
CA ILE A 58 7.64 -1.38 6.61
C ILE A 58 6.26 -1.64 6.01
N ASP A 59 5.81 -2.88 6.06
CA ASP A 59 4.44 -3.22 5.67
C ASP A 59 3.52 -3.01 6.87
N ALA A 60 2.55 -2.10 6.70
CA ALA A 60 1.70 -1.62 7.78
C ALA A 60 0.23 -1.96 7.48
N PRO A 61 -0.54 -2.39 8.48
CA PRO A 61 -1.92 -2.81 8.28
C PRO A 61 -2.82 -1.62 7.93
N GLY A 62 -3.71 -1.80 6.96
CA GLY A 62 -4.65 -0.76 6.53
C GLY A 62 -6.04 -0.82 7.18
N HIS A 63 -6.34 -1.87 7.95
CA HIS A 63 -7.63 -2.01 8.61
C HIS A 63 -7.71 -1.11 9.85
N ARG A 64 -8.87 -0.49 10.09
CA ARG A 64 -9.09 0.46 11.20
C ARG A 64 -8.71 -0.10 12.56
N ASP A 65 -9.06 -1.35 12.80
CA ASP A 65 -8.76 -2.06 14.07
C ASP A 65 -7.25 -2.17 14.36
N PHE A 66 -6.40 -2.01 13.35
CA PHE A 66 -4.95 -2.14 13.45
C PHE A 66 -4.19 -0.83 13.20
N ILE A 67 -4.87 0.33 13.18
CA ILE A 67 -4.23 1.65 13.00
C ILE A 67 -3.11 1.91 14.01
N LYS A 68 -3.21 1.40 15.24
CA LYS A 68 -2.15 1.51 16.25
C LYS A 68 -0.81 0.92 15.78
N ASN A 69 -0.86 -0.17 15.03
CA ASN A 69 0.32 -0.83 14.49
C ASN A 69 0.85 0.01 13.31
N MET A 70 -0.04 0.52 12.47
CA MET A 70 0.32 1.44 11.39
C MET A 70 1.05 2.70 11.91
N ILE A 71 0.60 3.30 13.02
CA ILE A 71 1.24 4.46 13.65
C ILE A 71 2.67 4.13 14.09
N THR A 72 2.87 2.96 14.69
CA THR A 72 4.19 2.52 15.18
C THR A 72 5.17 2.28 14.04
N GLY A 73 4.70 1.77 12.89
CA GLY A 73 5.53 1.58 11.71
C GLY A 73 5.83 2.90 10.99
N THR A 74 4.80 3.73 10.82
CA THR A 74 4.91 4.99 10.06
C THR A 74 5.79 6.02 10.78
N SER A 75 5.83 6.04 12.11
CA SER A 75 6.70 6.94 12.88
C SER A 75 8.19 6.66 12.71
N GLN A 76 8.56 5.51 12.15
CA GLN A 76 9.95 5.13 11.87
C GLN A 76 10.34 5.38 10.40
N ALA A 77 9.40 5.80 9.55
CA ALA A 77 9.62 5.94 8.12
C ALA A 77 10.07 7.36 7.75
N ASP A 78 11.10 7.46 6.90
CA ASP A 78 11.51 8.75 6.31
C ASP A 78 10.59 9.18 5.16
N CYS A 79 10.05 8.21 4.42
CA CYS A 79 9.15 8.40 3.28
C CYS A 79 8.03 7.36 3.30
N ALA A 80 6.87 7.72 2.76
CA ALA A 80 5.72 6.82 2.62
C ALA A 80 5.39 6.57 1.14
N VAL A 81 4.87 5.38 0.86
CA VAL A 81 4.27 5.03 -0.42
C VAL A 81 2.78 4.81 -0.21
N LEU A 82 1.95 5.68 -0.78
CA LEU A 82 0.49 5.57 -0.73
C LEU A 82 -0.01 4.87 -1.99
N ILE A 83 -0.59 3.69 -1.81
CA ILE A 83 -1.18 2.92 -2.90
C ILE A 83 -2.67 3.25 -3.04
N VAL A 84 -3.09 3.59 -4.25
CA VAL A 84 -4.47 3.97 -4.60
C VAL A 84 -4.99 3.02 -5.66
N ALA A 85 -6.12 2.36 -5.41
CA ALA A 85 -6.75 1.49 -6.41
C ALA A 85 -7.43 2.32 -7.51
N ALA A 86 -7.27 1.90 -8.77
CA ALA A 86 -7.86 2.57 -9.93
C ALA A 86 -9.28 2.10 -10.28
N GLY A 87 -9.67 0.94 -9.76
CA GLY A 87 -10.97 0.33 -10.02
C GLY A 87 -12.13 1.26 -9.68
N THR A 88 -13.15 1.27 -10.53
CA THR A 88 -14.39 2.02 -10.30
C THR A 88 -15.09 1.51 -9.03
N GLY A 89 -15.45 2.42 -8.13
CA GLY A 89 -16.00 2.11 -6.80
C GLY A 89 -14.92 1.97 -5.73
N GLU A 90 -13.78 1.32 -6.02
CA GLU A 90 -12.68 1.17 -5.06
C GLU A 90 -11.99 2.51 -4.78
N PHE A 91 -11.71 3.28 -5.85
CA PHE A 91 -11.13 4.61 -5.74
C PHE A 91 -12.02 5.56 -4.93
N GLU A 92 -13.31 5.59 -5.27
CA GLU A 92 -14.31 6.46 -4.66
C GLU A 92 -14.52 6.12 -3.18
N ALA A 93 -14.50 4.83 -2.82
CA ALA A 93 -14.54 4.38 -1.44
C ALA A 93 -13.28 4.81 -0.66
N GLY A 94 -12.09 4.65 -1.26
CA GLY A 94 -10.81 5.01 -0.66
C GLY A 94 -10.63 6.51 -0.43
N ILE A 95 -11.11 7.34 -1.35
CA ILE A 95 -11.06 8.82 -1.25
C ILE A 95 -12.30 9.41 -0.57
N SER A 96 -13.25 8.60 -0.10
CA SER A 96 -14.41 9.09 0.64
C SER A 96 -14.00 9.72 1.99
N LYS A 97 -14.90 10.45 2.66
CA LYS A 97 -14.61 11.07 3.98
C LYS A 97 -14.13 10.06 5.03
N ASN A 98 -14.58 8.82 4.91
CA ASN A 98 -14.26 7.71 5.82
C ASN A 98 -13.29 6.70 5.18
N GLY A 99 -12.72 7.04 4.02
CA GLY A 99 -11.86 6.16 3.26
C GLY A 99 -10.46 6.05 3.85
N GLN A 100 -9.88 4.84 3.75
CA GLN A 100 -8.57 4.53 4.32
C GLN A 100 -7.43 5.32 3.66
N THR A 101 -7.51 5.58 2.34
CA THR A 101 -6.51 6.37 1.62
C THR A 101 -6.35 7.77 2.23
N ARG A 102 -7.47 8.38 2.64
CA ARG A 102 -7.46 9.68 3.29
C ARG A 102 -6.85 9.64 4.68
N GLU A 103 -7.31 8.69 5.48
CA GLU A 103 -6.86 8.49 6.85
C GLU A 103 -5.34 8.21 6.90
N HIS A 104 -4.84 7.33 6.05
CA HIS A 104 -3.42 7.00 5.99
C HIS A 104 -2.53 8.16 5.56
N ALA A 105 -2.94 8.95 4.55
CA ALA A 105 -2.17 10.09 4.10
C ALA A 105 -2.07 11.17 5.20
N LEU A 106 -3.15 11.42 5.93
CA LEU A 106 -3.18 12.34 7.06
C LEU A 106 -2.32 11.85 8.23
N LEU A 107 -2.41 10.56 8.58
CA LEU A 107 -1.61 9.96 9.64
C LEU A 107 -0.11 10.03 9.31
N ALA A 108 0.28 9.66 8.08
CA ALA A 108 1.67 9.75 7.64
C ALA A 108 2.24 11.18 7.79
N PHE A 109 1.46 12.19 7.41
CA PHE A 109 1.90 13.59 7.54
C PHE A 109 2.03 14.01 9.01
N THR A 110 1.05 13.65 9.83
CA THR A 110 1.00 13.98 11.27
C THR A 110 2.15 13.33 12.03
N LEU A 111 2.58 12.13 11.60
CA LEU A 111 3.70 11.39 12.19
C LEU A 111 5.07 11.87 11.70
N GLY A 112 5.13 12.89 10.84
CA GLY A 112 6.37 13.53 10.41
C GLY A 112 6.95 12.99 9.11
N VAL A 113 6.24 12.11 8.40
CA VAL A 113 6.68 11.63 7.08
C VAL A 113 6.44 12.74 6.05
N LYS A 114 7.51 13.41 5.63
CA LYS A 114 7.42 14.57 4.72
C LYS A 114 7.45 14.20 3.25
N GLN A 115 8.02 13.05 2.91
CA GLN A 115 8.11 12.56 1.54
C GLN A 115 7.04 11.50 1.29
N LEU A 116 6.21 11.73 0.27
CA LEU A 116 5.12 10.84 -0.10
C LEU A 116 5.19 10.52 -1.59
N ILE A 117 5.23 9.24 -1.92
CA ILE A 117 5.08 8.74 -3.28
C ILE A 117 3.69 8.14 -3.41
N VAL A 118 2.95 8.48 -4.47
CA VAL A 118 1.62 7.91 -4.74
C VAL A 118 1.73 6.92 -5.89
N GLY A 119 1.34 5.66 -5.65
CA GLY A 119 1.26 4.62 -6.67
C GLY A 119 -0.20 4.30 -6.99
N VAL A 120 -0.56 4.34 -8.28
CA VAL A 120 -1.89 3.89 -8.74
C VAL A 120 -1.81 2.41 -9.11
N ASN A 121 -2.63 1.58 -8.46
CA ASN A 121 -2.63 0.12 -8.60
C ASN A 121 -3.95 -0.36 -9.24
N LYS A 122 -3.96 -1.61 -9.72
CA LYS A 122 -5.09 -2.24 -10.42
C LYS A 122 -5.53 -1.49 -11.69
N MET A 123 -4.59 -0.88 -12.41
CA MET A 123 -4.89 -0.16 -13.66
C MET A 123 -5.39 -1.10 -14.77
N ASP A 124 -5.11 -2.39 -14.67
CA ASP A 124 -5.68 -3.45 -15.52
C ASP A 124 -7.20 -3.61 -15.35
N SER A 125 -7.75 -3.23 -14.20
CA SER A 125 -9.19 -3.30 -13.90
C SER A 125 -10.00 -2.08 -14.36
N THR A 126 -9.36 -1.07 -14.95
CA THR A 126 -10.09 0.08 -15.49
C THR A 126 -10.80 -0.28 -16.78
N GLU A 127 -11.81 0.49 -17.17
CA GLU A 127 -12.50 0.34 -18.45
C GLU A 127 -12.25 1.58 -19.34
N PRO A 128 -11.49 1.48 -20.44
CA PRO A 128 -10.68 0.32 -20.88
C PRO A 128 -9.48 0.05 -19.94
N PRO A 129 -8.86 -1.14 -20.00
CA PRO A 129 -7.66 -1.44 -19.20
C PRO A 129 -6.55 -0.43 -19.47
N PHE A 130 -5.87 0.02 -18.42
CA PHE A 130 -4.84 1.06 -18.47
C PHE A 130 -5.32 2.39 -19.08
N SER A 131 -6.54 2.80 -18.74
CA SER A 131 -7.14 4.05 -19.20
C SER A 131 -6.39 5.27 -18.66
N GLU A 132 -5.75 6.01 -19.56
CA GLU A 132 -5.10 7.31 -19.25
C GLU A 132 -6.09 8.34 -18.67
N PRO A 133 -7.32 8.51 -19.21
CA PRO A 133 -8.31 9.39 -18.60
C PRO A 133 -8.58 9.08 -17.12
N ARG A 134 -8.67 7.80 -16.76
CA ARG A 134 -8.90 7.38 -15.37
C ARG A 134 -7.70 7.69 -14.48
N PHE A 135 -6.48 7.48 -15.00
CA PHE A 135 -5.26 7.83 -14.27
C PHE A 135 -5.17 9.33 -13.99
N GLU A 136 -5.44 10.17 -14.98
CA GLU A 136 -5.39 11.64 -14.81
C GLU A 136 -6.49 12.15 -13.85
N GLU A 137 -7.67 11.53 -13.85
CA GLU A 137 -8.72 11.79 -12.86
C GLU A 137 -8.22 11.50 -11.42
N ILE A 138 -7.71 10.29 -11.19
CA ILE A 138 -7.19 9.86 -9.88
C ILE A 138 -6.06 10.78 -9.43
N LYS A 139 -5.10 11.05 -10.33
CA LYS A 139 -3.98 11.94 -10.07
C LYS A 139 -4.45 13.33 -9.66
N LYS A 140 -5.43 13.91 -10.34
CA LYS A 140 -5.97 15.24 -10.01
C LYS A 140 -6.63 15.26 -8.63
N GLU A 141 -7.48 14.29 -8.34
CA GLU A 141 -8.20 14.19 -7.07
C GLU A 141 -7.23 13.94 -5.90
N VAL A 142 -6.33 12.97 -6.03
CA VAL A 142 -5.34 12.66 -5.00
C VAL A 142 -4.38 13.83 -4.79
N SER A 143 -3.91 14.48 -5.86
CA SER A 143 -3.03 15.66 -5.77
C SER A 143 -3.71 16.82 -5.04
N SER A 144 -4.99 17.08 -5.33
CA SER A 144 -5.79 18.10 -4.62
C SER A 144 -5.91 17.76 -3.13
N TYR A 145 -6.10 16.49 -2.81
CA TYR A 145 -6.24 16.03 -1.44
C TYR A 145 -4.94 16.09 -0.62
N ILE A 146 -3.82 15.56 -1.14
CA ILE A 146 -2.53 15.59 -0.43
C ILE A 146 -2.04 17.03 -0.23
N LYS A 147 -2.35 17.94 -1.16
CA LYS A 147 -2.09 19.37 -1.01
C LYS A 147 -2.88 20.00 0.14
N LYS A 148 -4.12 19.56 0.39
CA LYS A 148 -4.91 20.02 1.55
C LYS A 148 -4.36 19.50 2.88
N ILE A 149 -3.77 18.31 2.89
CA ILE A 149 -3.11 17.76 4.09
C ILE A 149 -1.86 18.56 4.45
N GLY A 150 -1.12 19.04 3.44
CA GLY A 150 0.11 19.83 3.63
C GLY A 150 1.31 19.30 2.85
N TYR A 151 1.16 18.24 2.07
CA TYR A 151 2.20 17.79 1.14
C TYR A 151 2.31 18.76 -0.04
N ASN A 152 3.54 18.93 -0.56
CA ASN A 152 3.75 19.66 -1.81
C ASN A 152 3.86 18.66 -2.97
N PRO A 153 2.82 18.51 -3.82
CA PRO A 153 2.81 17.50 -4.89
C PRO A 153 3.82 17.77 -6.02
N ALA A 154 4.44 18.95 -6.06
CA ALA A 154 5.48 19.31 -7.03
C ALA A 154 6.90 19.22 -6.47
N ALA A 155 7.06 18.87 -5.18
CA ALA A 155 8.36 18.78 -4.53
C ALA A 155 8.91 17.35 -4.60
N VAL A 156 9.13 16.84 -5.81
CA VAL A 156 10.16 15.83 -6.12
C VAL A 156 10.65 16.08 -7.55
#